data_AF-A0AAI9IER6-F1
#
_entry.id   AF-A0AAI9IER6-F1
#
_cell.length_a   1.000
_cell.length_b   1.000
_cell.length_c   1.000
_cell.angle_alpha   90.00
_cell.angle_beta   90.00
_cell.angle_gamma   90.00
#
_symmetry.space_group_name_H-M   'P 1'
#
loop_
_entity.id
_entity.type
_entity.pdbx_description
1 polymer ?
#
loop_
_entity_poly.entity_id
_entity_poly.type
_entity_poly.pdbx_seq_one_letter_code
_entity_poly.pdbx_strand_id
1 'polypeptide(L)'
;MEKITEELNREFTRLIERAHEISADVGTEIDLIFQEEDSELLNSVEIRKLIDKVINAIQRKLDSGDHKSQVVEQLSSLADELIKVRELNSRDLQVGNNPIEMVEHKGISPHPVKPTPTFHMREVALTEGFVRTKDIDLWDSNERIEIHLQQFAKKYGRKPSPQELLDIMFCHLKLDGVTEEDQFGIPALARSIAANGLRKYPILSFNGRLLDGNRRLAACYYILTSDEFTIEQKKRVEYILVWRLTEHSDEDDEQAIIVSLNFENDHKQEWPEYVKARKVHLEWESALALDPTAGSSRQLQIRRDISKKFALGSDVSVVTRYIRMVTSATEFEDYHIIEKRRDKYEVKHKAAQYFQYFDELTKGVSSGKLGYELGRNPTFKHLVFELLYAGKFKNWRQIRDLIYIMDNQVAIDALHEQAEIEITSVEKREEIQDNVDRAIALGKAKQAEQRQIGKNARIEVFVKWLLELPVGIFQDPNQISPANVKDLHDALKFVTDIMDRNSSTDSTYQ
;
A
#
# COMPACT_ATOMS: atom_id res chain seq x y z
N MET A 1 -18.19 -32.35 -9.36
CA MET A 1 -18.61 -32.16 -7.96
C MET A 1 -19.26 -33.42 -7.42
N GLU A 2 -20.43 -33.83 -7.90
CA GLU A 2 -21.17 -35.00 -7.38
C GLU A 2 -20.34 -36.30 -7.30
N LYS A 3 -19.65 -36.69 -8.39
CA LYS A 3 -18.73 -37.86 -8.39
C LYS A 3 -17.56 -37.76 -7.41
N ILE A 4 -17.06 -36.54 -7.16
CA ILE A 4 -15.93 -36.30 -6.26
C ILE A 4 -16.40 -36.41 -4.81
N THR A 5 -17.57 -35.84 -4.50
CA THR A 5 -18.22 -35.98 -3.20
C THR A 5 -18.54 -37.44 -2.89
N GLU A 6 -19.02 -38.21 -3.89
CA GLU A 6 -19.27 -39.66 -3.76
C GLU A 6 -17.98 -40.44 -3.47
N GLU A 7 -16.89 -40.14 -4.19
CA GLU A 7 -15.61 -40.83 -3.98
C GLU A 7 -15.01 -40.51 -2.60
N LEU A 8 -15.07 -39.24 -2.17
CA LEU A 8 -14.61 -38.84 -0.84
C LEU A 8 -15.44 -39.49 0.27
N ASN A 9 -16.78 -39.49 0.13
CA ASN A 9 -17.69 -40.14 1.08
C ASN A 9 -17.47 -41.65 1.14
N ARG A 10 -17.13 -42.29 0.02
CA ARG A 10 -16.78 -43.72 -0.02
C ARG A 10 -15.51 -44.00 0.78
N GLU A 11 -14.46 -43.21 0.60
CA GLU A 11 -13.21 -43.41 1.37
C GLU A 11 -13.40 -43.08 2.86
N PHE A 12 -14.21 -42.08 3.22
CA PHE A 12 -14.59 -41.83 4.61
C PHE A 12 -15.38 -42.98 5.22
N THR A 13 -16.36 -43.52 4.49
CA THR A 13 -17.16 -44.68 4.94
C THR A 13 -16.25 -45.89 5.16
N ARG A 14 -15.29 -46.13 4.26
CA ARG A 14 -14.30 -47.20 4.42
C ARG A 14 -13.42 -47.00 5.66
N LEU A 15 -12.99 -45.77 5.96
CA LEU A 15 -12.23 -45.48 7.18
C LEU A 15 -13.04 -45.83 8.43
N ILE A 16 -14.32 -45.44 8.46
CA ILE A 16 -15.24 -45.70 9.58
C ILE A 16 -15.50 -47.21 9.73
N GLU A 17 -15.80 -47.91 8.64
CA GLU A 17 -16.01 -49.36 8.63
C GLU A 17 -14.77 -50.11 9.14
N ARG A 18 -13.57 -49.74 8.65
CA ARG A 18 -12.31 -50.32 9.10
C ARG A 18 -12.06 -50.09 10.60
N ALA A 19 -12.47 -48.94 11.12
CA ALA A 19 -12.33 -48.64 12.53
C ALA A 19 -13.31 -49.43 13.40
N HIS A 20 -14.54 -49.65 12.93
CA HIS A 20 -15.51 -50.57 13.56
C HIS A 20 -15.02 -52.02 13.55
N GLU A 21 -14.33 -52.46 12.49
CA GLU A 21 -13.70 -53.79 12.42
C GLU A 21 -12.61 -53.99 13.48
N ILE A 22 -11.90 -52.91 13.85
CA ILE A 22 -10.86 -52.95 14.89
C ILE A 22 -11.50 -52.97 16.29
N SER A 23 -12.53 -52.14 16.52
CA SER A 23 -13.28 -52.11 17.78
C SER A 23 -14.59 -51.33 17.63
N ALA A 24 -15.71 -51.94 18.03
CA ALA A 24 -17.03 -51.28 18.02
C ALA A 24 -17.07 -49.99 18.87
N ASP A 25 -16.32 -49.97 19.99
CA ASP A 25 -16.24 -48.79 20.86
C ASP A 25 -15.38 -47.67 20.25
N VAL A 26 -14.45 -48.00 19.35
CA VAL A 26 -13.67 -47.03 18.58
C VAL A 26 -14.52 -46.44 17.46
N GLY A 27 -15.25 -47.28 16.73
CA GLY A 27 -16.10 -46.82 15.65
C GLY A 27 -17.19 -45.87 16.13
N THR A 28 -17.80 -46.13 17.29
CA THR A 28 -18.79 -45.22 17.90
C THR A 28 -18.19 -43.87 18.32
N GLU A 29 -16.95 -43.86 18.81
CA GLU A 29 -16.23 -42.63 19.18
C GLU A 29 -15.85 -41.81 17.94
N ILE A 30 -15.51 -42.47 16.84
CA ILE A 30 -15.26 -41.85 15.55
C ILE A 30 -16.55 -41.27 14.95
N ASP A 31 -17.66 -42.01 15.01
CA ASP A 31 -18.96 -41.53 14.55
C ASP A 31 -19.39 -40.27 15.30
N LEU A 32 -19.12 -40.17 16.61
CA LEU A 32 -19.36 -38.97 17.39
C LEU A 32 -18.47 -37.80 16.95
N ILE A 33 -17.18 -38.05 16.72
CA ILE A 33 -16.23 -37.04 16.22
C ILE A 33 -16.67 -36.50 14.85
N PHE A 34 -17.19 -37.36 13.96
CA PHE A 34 -17.69 -36.96 12.65
C PHE A 34 -19.10 -36.37 12.65
N GLN A 35 -19.93 -36.68 13.65
CA GLN A 35 -21.24 -36.02 13.82
C GLN A 35 -21.12 -34.61 14.39
N GLU A 36 -20.07 -34.32 15.18
CA GLU A 36 -19.80 -33.00 15.74
C GLU A 36 -19.16 -32.04 14.71
N GLU A 37 -18.39 -32.55 13.75
CA GLU A 37 -17.69 -31.75 12.75
C GLU A 37 -18.28 -31.95 11.33
N ASP A 38 -18.84 -30.90 10.74
CA ASP A 38 -19.36 -30.88 9.36
C ASP A 38 -18.23 -31.26 8.36
N SER A 39 -18.13 -32.54 8.00
CA SER A 39 -16.98 -33.14 7.31
C SER A 39 -16.69 -32.52 5.93
N GLU A 40 -17.70 -31.91 5.32
CA GLU A 40 -17.58 -31.15 4.07
C GLU A 40 -16.74 -29.87 4.22
N LEU A 41 -16.68 -29.30 5.43
CA LEU A 41 -16.03 -28.01 5.68
C LEU A 41 -14.56 -28.10 6.05
N LEU A 42 -14.12 -29.23 6.62
CA LEU A 42 -12.78 -29.40 7.18
C LEU A 42 -11.69 -29.24 6.11
N ASN A 43 -10.74 -28.34 6.32
CA ASN A 43 -9.56 -28.22 5.46
C ASN A 43 -8.57 -29.38 5.69
N SER A 44 -7.54 -29.53 4.83
CA SER A 44 -6.59 -30.65 4.92
C SER A 44 -5.87 -30.74 6.27
N VAL A 45 -5.62 -29.60 6.94
CA VAL A 45 -5.01 -29.55 8.27
C VAL A 45 -6.00 -29.98 9.35
N GLU A 46 -7.26 -29.56 9.24
CA GLU A 46 -8.33 -29.97 10.16
C GLU A 46 -8.64 -31.47 10.04
N ILE A 47 -8.70 -32.01 8.81
CA ILE A 47 -8.81 -33.46 8.58
C ILE A 47 -7.63 -34.18 9.21
N ARG A 48 -6.40 -33.67 9.06
CA ARG A 48 -5.24 -34.30 9.68
C ARG A 48 -5.33 -34.30 11.20
N LYS A 49 -5.72 -33.17 11.81
CA LYS A 49 -5.99 -33.08 13.26
C LYS A 49 -7.09 -34.06 13.69
N LEU A 50 -8.15 -34.20 12.90
CA LEU A 50 -9.24 -35.13 13.16
C LEU A 50 -8.73 -36.57 13.15
N ILE A 51 -7.98 -36.94 12.11
CA ILE A 51 -7.43 -38.28 11.97
C ILE A 51 -6.39 -38.55 13.07
N ASP A 52 -5.57 -37.57 13.44
CA ASP A 52 -4.65 -37.68 14.57
C ASP A 52 -5.42 -37.92 15.89
N LYS A 53 -6.56 -37.26 16.12
CA LYS A 53 -7.43 -37.56 17.28
C LYS A 53 -7.92 -39.00 17.25
N VAL A 54 -8.37 -39.49 16.08
CA VAL A 54 -8.82 -40.87 15.88
C VAL A 54 -7.71 -41.88 16.14
N ILE A 55 -6.52 -41.66 15.58
CA ILE A 55 -5.33 -42.49 15.79
C ILE A 55 -4.98 -42.52 17.29
N ASN A 56 -5.00 -41.37 17.96
CA ASN A 56 -4.70 -41.27 19.40
C ASN A 56 -5.76 -41.96 20.29
N ALA A 57 -7.04 -41.96 19.88
CA ALA A 57 -8.10 -42.70 20.58
C ALA A 57 -7.90 -44.21 20.46
N ILE A 58 -7.58 -44.69 19.25
CA ILE A 58 -7.26 -46.09 18.96
C ILE A 58 -6.02 -46.55 19.73
N GLN A 59 -4.97 -45.72 19.75
CA GLN A 59 -3.75 -46.01 20.49
C GLN A 59 -3.98 -46.13 22.00
N ARG A 60 -4.98 -45.43 22.57
CA ARG A 60 -5.31 -45.53 23.99
C ARG A 60 -6.05 -46.83 24.34
N LYS A 61 -6.84 -47.38 23.41
CA LYS A 61 -7.65 -48.59 23.62
C LYS A 61 -6.92 -49.89 23.28
N LEU A 62 -5.92 -49.86 22.40
CA LEU A 62 -5.12 -51.04 22.05
C LEU A 62 -3.99 -51.30 23.05
N ASP A 63 -3.99 -52.48 23.65
CA ASP A 63 -2.89 -53.01 24.47
C ASP A 63 -1.59 -53.09 23.64
N SER A 64 -0.46 -52.82 24.29
CA SER A 64 0.86 -52.73 23.64
C SER A 64 1.30 -54.05 23.00
N GLY A 65 1.41 -54.07 21.68
CA GLY A 65 1.93 -55.18 20.87
C GLY A 65 2.08 -54.80 19.39
N ASP A 66 2.71 -55.67 18.58
CA ASP A 66 2.98 -55.43 17.13
C ASP A 66 1.72 -55.07 16.32
N HIS A 67 0.55 -55.57 16.74
CA HIS A 67 -0.72 -55.29 16.08
C HIS A 67 -1.11 -53.80 16.14
N LYS A 68 -0.74 -53.10 17.22
CA LYS A 68 -1.01 -51.67 17.41
C LYS A 68 -0.25 -50.81 16.41
N SER A 69 1.03 -51.11 16.20
CA SER A 69 1.89 -50.38 15.26
C SER A 69 1.36 -50.52 13.83
N GLN A 70 0.93 -51.74 13.46
CA GLN A 70 0.40 -52.02 12.12
C GLN A 70 -0.91 -51.27 11.83
N VAL A 71 -1.81 -51.18 12.81
CA VAL A 71 -3.08 -50.45 12.67
C VAL A 71 -2.85 -48.94 12.56
N VAL A 72 -1.94 -48.38 13.36
CA VAL A 72 -1.59 -46.95 13.31
C VAL A 72 -0.97 -46.57 11.96
N GLU A 73 -0.09 -47.42 11.43
CA GLU A 73 0.54 -47.20 10.13
C GLU A 73 -0.48 -47.25 8.98
N GLN A 74 -1.41 -48.22 9.02
CA GLN A 74 -2.50 -48.30 8.03
C GLN A 74 -3.43 -47.08 8.06
N LEU A 75 -3.82 -46.62 9.25
CA LEU A 75 -4.66 -45.42 9.39
C LEU A 75 -3.94 -44.16 8.95
N SER A 76 -2.65 -44.02 9.28
CA SER A 76 -1.82 -42.90 8.84
C SER A 76 -1.66 -42.87 7.31
N SER A 77 -1.44 -44.04 6.69
CA SER A 77 -1.40 -44.15 5.22
C SER A 77 -2.73 -43.76 4.57
N LEU A 78 -3.86 -44.20 5.15
CA LEU A 78 -5.18 -43.85 4.61
C LEU A 78 -5.48 -42.35 4.76
N ALA A 79 -5.00 -41.75 5.86
CA ALA A 79 -5.06 -40.31 6.10
C ALA A 79 -4.29 -39.53 5.02
N ASP A 80 -3.05 -39.92 4.76
CA ASP A 80 -2.21 -39.29 3.74
C ASP A 80 -2.81 -39.46 2.34
N GLU A 81 -3.45 -40.59 2.06
CA GLU A 81 -4.17 -40.82 0.80
C GLU A 81 -5.41 -39.94 0.67
N LEU A 82 -6.23 -39.81 1.73
CA LEU A 82 -7.37 -38.89 1.81
C LEU A 82 -6.94 -37.43 1.61
N ILE A 83 -5.86 -37.00 2.27
CA ILE A 83 -5.28 -35.67 2.10
C ILE A 83 -4.83 -35.48 0.64
N LYS A 84 -4.14 -36.46 0.07
CA LYS A 84 -3.65 -36.40 -1.31
C LYS A 84 -4.77 -36.35 -2.34
N VAL A 85 -5.82 -37.16 -2.19
CA VAL A 85 -7.02 -37.12 -3.04
C VAL A 85 -7.69 -35.75 -2.93
N ARG A 86 -7.82 -35.21 -1.72
CA ARG A 86 -8.40 -33.89 -1.51
C ARG A 86 -7.54 -32.76 -2.10
N GLU A 87 -6.21 -32.83 -1.96
CA GLU A 87 -5.27 -31.87 -2.55
C GLU A 87 -5.27 -31.93 -4.08
N LEU A 88 -5.33 -33.12 -4.66
CA LEU A 88 -5.46 -33.31 -6.12
C LEU A 88 -6.78 -32.73 -6.63
N ASN A 89 -7.89 -32.99 -5.93
CA ASN A 89 -9.20 -32.47 -6.29
C ASN A 89 -9.32 -30.95 -6.06
N SER A 90 -8.60 -30.40 -5.08
CA SER A 90 -8.51 -28.95 -4.86
C SER A 90 -7.73 -28.25 -5.97
N ARG A 91 -6.82 -28.96 -6.66
CA ARG A 91 -6.08 -28.45 -7.83
C ARG A 91 -6.89 -28.47 -9.13
N ASP A 92 -7.89 -29.34 -9.22
CA ASP A 92 -8.79 -29.46 -10.40
C ASP A 92 -9.99 -28.51 -10.36
N LEU A 93 -10.12 -27.68 -9.32
CA LEU A 93 -10.89 -26.42 -9.40
C LEU A 93 -10.15 -25.39 -10.26
N GLN A 94 -9.67 -25.82 -11.42
CA GLN A 94 -9.12 -24.91 -12.43
C GLN A 94 -10.23 -24.00 -12.93
N VAL A 95 -9.86 -22.72 -13.02
CA VAL A 95 -10.38 -21.61 -13.82
C VAL A 95 -11.13 -22.08 -15.07
N GLY A 96 -12.33 -22.60 -14.89
CA GLY A 96 -13.31 -22.65 -15.95
C GLY A 96 -13.80 -21.22 -16.11
N ASN A 97 -13.85 -20.70 -17.33
CA ASN A 97 -14.62 -19.49 -17.67
C ASN A 97 -16.14 -19.67 -17.44
N ASN A 98 -16.54 -20.63 -16.60
CA ASN A 98 -17.92 -20.85 -16.26
C ASN A 98 -18.33 -19.78 -15.26
N PRO A 99 -19.43 -19.06 -15.51
CA PRO A 99 -19.91 -18.06 -14.58
C PRO A 99 -20.19 -18.71 -13.23
N ILE A 100 -19.66 -18.10 -12.16
CA ILE A 100 -19.88 -18.55 -10.78
C ILE A 100 -21.38 -18.64 -10.53
N GLU A 101 -21.87 -19.82 -10.14
CA GLU A 101 -23.28 -20.05 -9.88
C GLU A 101 -23.71 -19.35 -8.59
N MET A 102 -24.70 -18.46 -8.68
CA MET A 102 -25.34 -17.87 -7.51
C MET A 102 -26.48 -18.78 -7.08
N VAL A 103 -26.52 -19.12 -5.79
CA VAL A 103 -27.50 -20.05 -5.24
C VAL A 103 -28.52 -19.33 -4.36
N GLU A 104 -29.71 -19.91 -4.23
CA GLU A 104 -30.64 -19.50 -3.19
C GLU A 104 -30.09 -19.91 -1.82
N HIS A 105 -29.96 -18.94 -0.92
CA HIS A 105 -29.50 -19.21 0.44
C HIS A 105 -30.21 -18.25 1.40
N LYS A 106 -30.61 -18.77 2.57
CA LYS A 106 -31.41 -18.02 3.56
C LYS A 106 -32.71 -17.41 2.99
N GLY A 107 -33.34 -18.11 2.03
CA GLY A 107 -34.58 -17.67 1.38
C GLY A 107 -34.42 -16.47 0.44
N ILE A 108 -33.19 -16.15 0.03
CA ILE A 108 -32.89 -15.09 -0.92
C ILE A 108 -32.41 -15.77 -2.21
N SER A 109 -33.27 -15.80 -3.22
CA SER A 109 -32.93 -16.22 -4.57
C SER A 109 -32.15 -15.11 -5.30
N PRO A 110 -31.23 -15.44 -6.23
CA PRO A 110 -30.54 -14.40 -6.99
C PRO A 110 -31.51 -13.46 -7.71
N HIS A 111 -31.32 -12.14 -7.56
CA HIS A 111 -32.22 -11.14 -8.13
C HIS A 111 -31.46 -9.88 -8.56
N PRO A 112 -32.02 -9.07 -9.48
CA PRO A 112 -31.41 -7.79 -9.85
C PRO A 112 -31.34 -6.83 -8.64
N VAL A 113 -30.24 -6.08 -8.54
CA VAL A 113 -30.07 -5.01 -7.54
C VAL A 113 -30.97 -3.83 -7.93
N LYS A 114 -31.79 -3.33 -6.99
CA LYS A 114 -32.69 -2.19 -7.20
C LYS A 114 -32.62 -1.19 -6.04
N PRO A 115 -32.49 0.13 -6.31
CA PRO A 115 -32.30 0.74 -7.63
C PRO A 115 -30.96 0.32 -8.26
N THR A 116 -30.85 0.44 -9.58
CA THR A 116 -29.61 0.14 -10.30
C THR A 116 -28.49 1.03 -9.73
N PRO A 117 -27.41 0.47 -9.20
CA PRO A 117 -26.35 1.26 -8.59
C PRO A 117 -25.60 2.06 -9.64
N THR A 118 -25.17 3.27 -9.26
CA THR A 118 -24.37 4.15 -10.10
C THR A 118 -22.91 4.10 -9.64
N PHE A 119 -22.01 3.75 -10.56
CA PHE A 119 -20.57 3.78 -10.38
C PHE A 119 -20.00 4.79 -11.37
N HIS A 120 -19.27 5.79 -10.87
CA HIS A 120 -18.57 6.76 -11.71
C HIS A 120 -19.47 7.42 -12.76
N MET A 121 -20.65 7.86 -12.32
CA MET A 121 -21.73 8.45 -13.15
C MET A 121 -22.37 7.49 -14.18
N ARG A 122 -22.09 6.19 -14.11
CA ARG A 122 -22.66 5.16 -14.97
C ARG A 122 -23.54 4.22 -14.16
N GLU A 123 -24.76 3.99 -14.63
CA GLU A 123 -25.62 2.95 -14.04
C GLU A 123 -25.11 1.58 -14.46
N VAL A 124 -24.77 0.72 -13.50
CA VAL A 124 -24.27 -0.62 -13.78
C VAL A 124 -25.27 -1.63 -13.26
N ALA A 125 -25.81 -2.44 -14.18
CA ALA A 125 -26.73 -3.51 -13.84
C ALA A 125 -25.98 -4.63 -13.10
N LEU A 126 -26.43 -4.91 -11.88
CA LEU A 126 -25.88 -5.96 -11.03
C LEU A 126 -26.97 -6.95 -10.62
N THR A 127 -26.57 -8.20 -10.43
CA THR A 127 -27.38 -9.24 -9.79
C THR A 127 -26.80 -9.53 -8.41
N GLU A 128 -27.66 -9.55 -7.40
CA GLU A 128 -27.33 -9.91 -6.03
C GLU A 128 -27.68 -11.37 -5.79
N GLY A 129 -26.81 -12.10 -5.09
CA GLY A 129 -27.02 -13.50 -4.76
C GLY A 129 -25.95 -14.04 -3.83
N PHE A 130 -26.16 -15.25 -3.31
CA PHE A 130 -25.18 -15.93 -2.49
C PHE A 130 -24.24 -16.77 -3.35
N VAL A 131 -22.96 -16.73 -3.00
CA VAL A 131 -21.93 -17.59 -3.58
C VAL A 131 -21.17 -18.25 -2.44
N ARG A 132 -20.76 -19.50 -2.63
CA ARG A 132 -19.89 -20.16 -1.68
C ARG A 132 -18.52 -19.47 -1.71
N THR A 133 -18.03 -19.03 -0.56
CA THR A 133 -16.76 -18.30 -0.44
C THR A 133 -15.60 -19.04 -1.08
N LYS A 134 -15.57 -20.38 -0.99
CA LYS A 134 -14.51 -21.22 -1.58
C LYS A 134 -14.51 -21.24 -3.12
N ASP A 135 -15.64 -20.87 -3.74
CA ASP A 135 -15.81 -20.89 -5.20
C ASP A 135 -15.42 -19.54 -5.83
N ILE A 136 -15.00 -18.56 -5.02
CA ILE A 136 -14.56 -17.24 -5.48
C ILE A 136 -13.04 -17.18 -5.43
N ASP A 137 -12.41 -17.08 -6.58
CA ASP A 137 -10.97 -16.86 -6.65
C ASP A 137 -10.60 -15.45 -6.14
N LEU A 138 -9.53 -15.38 -5.36
CA LEU A 138 -8.87 -14.11 -5.09
C LEU A 138 -8.33 -13.51 -6.38
N TRP A 139 -8.35 -12.18 -6.47
CA TRP A 139 -7.90 -11.50 -7.67
C TRP A 139 -6.37 -11.53 -7.76
N ASP A 140 -5.84 -12.43 -8.61
CA ASP A 140 -4.40 -12.66 -8.85
C ASP A 140 -3.70 -11.50 -9.57
N SER A 141 -4.46 -10.50 -10.02
CA SER A 141 -3.97 -9.31 -10.72
C SER A 141 -4.31 -8.03 -9.94
N ASN A 142 -4.59 -8.16 -8.64
CA ASN A 142 -4.86 -7.03 -7.76
C ASN A 142 -3.63 -6.14 -7.60
N GLU A 143 -3.81 -4.86 -7.94
CA GLU A 143 -2.70 -3.91 -8.04
C GLU A 143 -2.13 -3.52 -6.67
N ARG A 144 -2.89 -3.73 -5.60
CA ARG A 144 -2.40 -3.52 -4.22
C ARG A 144 -1.31 -4.51 -3.84
N ILE A 145 -1.30 -5.70 -4.42
CA ILE A 145 -0.33 -6.77 -4.12
C ILE A 145 0.65 -7.01 -5.27
N GLU A 146 0.61 -6.21 -6.33
CA GLU A 146 1.42 -6.41 -7.54
C GLU A 146 2.92 -6.57 -7.24
N ILE A 147 3.48 -5.75 -6.34
CA ILE A 147 4.90 -5.86 -5.94
C ILE A 147 5.19 -7.25 -5.33
N HIS A 148 4.31 -7.73 -4.45
CA HIS A 148 4.43 -9.04 -3.81
C HIS A 148 4.33 -10.18 -4.84
N LEU A 149 3.39 -10.06 -5.78
CA LEU A 149 3.18 -11.06 -6.83
C LEU A 149 4.39 -11.15 -7.76
N GLN A 150 4.94 -10.00 -8.19
CA GLN A 150 6.14 -9.97 -9.03
C GLN A 150 7.37 -10.53 -8.28
N GLN A 151 7.48 -10.23 -6.98
CA GLN A 151 8.54 -10.76 -6.13
C GLN A 151 8.44 -12.27 -5.96
N PHE A 152 7.22 -12.78 -5.70
CA PHE A 152 6.93 -14.20 -5.68
C PHE A 152 7.33 -14.86 -7.01
N ALA A 153 6.89 -14.29 -8.14
CA ALA A 153 7.19 -14.83 -9.46
C ALA A 153 8.70 -14.86 -9.76
N LYS A 154 9.48 -13.87 -9.32
CA LYS A 154 10.95 -13.91 -9.44
C LYS A 154 11.57 -15.00 -8.58
N LYS A 155 11.10 -15.17 -7.34
CA LYS A 155 11.65 -16.14 -6.39
C LYS A 155 11.34 -17.58 -6.76
N TYR A 156 10.13 -17.84 -7.26
CA TYR A 156 9.63 -19.20 -7.53
C TYR A 156 9.48 -19.54 -9.01
N GLY A 157 9.64 -18.58 -9.93
CA GLY A 157 9.53 -18.81 -11.37
C GLY A 157 8.11 -19.10 -11.88
N ARG A 158 7.07 -18.87 -11.06
CA ARG A 158 5.66 -19.12 -11.38
C ARG A 158 4.73 -18.16 -10.66
N LYS A 159 3.46 -18.13 -11.06
CA LYS A 159 2.39 -17.45 -10.30
C LYS A 159 2.13 -18.17 -8.96
N PRO A 160 1.71 -17.44 -7.91
CA PRO A 160 1.28 -18.06 -6.66
C PRO A 160 0.00 -18.88 -6.90
N SER A 161 -0.11 -19.99 -6.18
CA SER A 161 -1.37 -20.72 -6.03
C SER A 161 -2.37 -19.91 -5.17
N PRO A 162 -3.67 -20.23 -5.16
CA PRO A 162 -4.64 -19.53 -4.32
C PRO A 162 -4.28 -19.50 -2.83
N GLN A 163 -3.70 -20.58 -2.31
CA GLN A 163 -3.25 -20.64 -0.92
C GLN A 163 -2.04 -19.73 -0.68
N GLU A 164 -1.05 -19.73 -1.58
CA GLU A 164 0.11 -18.84 -1.44
C GLU A 164 -0.28 -17.37 -1.61
N LEU A 165 -1.31 -17.08 -2.40
CA LEU A 165 -1.88 -15.75 -2.53
C LEU A 165 -2.51 -15.28 -1.21
N LEU A 166 -3.24 -16.17 -0.51
CA LEU A 166 -3.69 -15.92 0.86
C LEU A 166 -2.52 -15.68 1.81
N ASP A 167 -1.48 -16.52 1.76
CA ASP A 167 -0.30 -16.38 2.63
C ASP A 167 0.47 -15.07 2.37
N ILE A 168 0.48 -14.58 1.13
CA ILE A 168 0.98 -13.25 0.80
C ILE A 168 0.11 -12.16 1.43
N MET A 169 -1.22 -12.27 1.33
CA MET A 169 -2.16 -11.31 1.91
C MET A 169 -2.21 -11.33 3.44
N PHE A 170 -1.85 -12.45 4.07
CA PHE A 170 -1.69 -12.57 5.52
C PHE A 170 -0.28 -12.20 5.98
N CYS A 171 0.61 -11.82 5.07
CA CYS A 171 2.02 -11.55 5.35
C CYS A 171 2.76 -12.74 6.02
N HIS A 172 2.22 -13.96 5.90
CA HIS A 172 2.84 -15.19 6.41
C HIS A 172 4.03 -15.61 5.55
N LEU A 173 3.94 -15.35 4.23
CA LEU A 173 5.05 -15.58 3.33
C LEU A 173 6.06 -14.41 3.43
N LYS A 174 7.18 -14.66 4.09
CA LYS A 174 8.26 -13.67 4.21
C LYS A 174 8.88 -13.36 2.84
N LEU A 175 8.57 -12.17 2.33
CA LEU A 175 9.14 -11.59 1.12
C LEU A 175 10.04 -10.40 1.53
N ASP A 176 11.19 -10.28 0.88
CA ASP A 176 12.20 -9.26 1.22
C ASP A 176 11.64 -7.84 1.04
N GLY A 177 11.90 -6.97 2.02
CA GLY A 177 11.42 -5.57 1.99
C GLY A 177 10.00 -5.35 2.54
N VAL A 178 9.23 -6.42 2.82
CA VAL A 178 7.96 -6.32 3.55
C VAL A 178 8.25 -6.22 5.04
N THR A 179 7.95 -5.07 5.65
CA THR A 179 8.31 -4.77 7.06
C THR A 179 7.15 -4.85 8.04
N GLU A 180 5.91 -4.86 7.55
CA GLU A 180 4.70 -4.87 8.38
C GLU A 180 4.16 -6.30 8.49
N GLU A 181 3.81 -6.71 9.72
CA GLU A 181 3.22 -8.02 10.00
C GLU A 181 1.77 -8.15 9.51
N ASP A 182 1.05 -7.04 9.33
CA ASP A 182 -0.34 -7.03 8.83
C ASP A 182 -0.63 -5.78 7.96
N GLN A 183 0.01 -5.70 6.80
CA GLN A 183 -0.16 -4.57 5.85
C GLN A 183 -1.62 -4.43 5.35
N PHE A 184 -2.40 -5.50 5.43
CA PHE A 184 -3.74 -5.59 4.86
C PHE A 184 -4.84 -5.58 5.92
N GLY A 185 -4.54 -5.54 7.22
CA GLY A 185 -5.54 -5.47 8.29
C GLY A 185 -6.50 -6.66 8.29
N ILE A 186 -6.07 -7.84 7.85
CA ILE A 186 -6.99 -8.97 7.58
C ILE A 186 -7.53 -9.60 8.88
N PRO A 187 -6.71 -9.93 9.90
CA PRO A 187 -7.20 -10.49 11.15
C PRO A 187 -8.22 -9.59 11.87
N ALA A 188 -8.00 -8.27 11.88
CA ALA A 188 -8.96 -7.32 12.47
C ALA A 188 -10.28 -7.29 11.70
N LEU A 189 -10.22 -7.32 10.36
CA LEU A 189 -11.39 -7.37 9.50
C LEU A 189 -12.16 -8.69 9.66
N ALA A 190 -11.45 -9.83 9.76
CA ALA A 190 -12.02 -11.15 9.99
C ALA A 190 -12.81 -11.19 11.31
N ARG A 191 -12.24 -10.69 12.41
CA ARG A 191 -12.96 -10.59 13.70
C ARG A 191 -14.22 -9.74 13.59
N SER A 192 -14.16 -8.62 12.87
CA SER A 192 -15.34 -7.79 12.61
C SER A 192 -16.42 -8.51 11.80
N ILE A 193 -16.04 -9.23 10.74
CA ILE A 193 -16.97 -9.99 9.88
C ILE A 193 -17.57 -11.18 10.65
N ALA A 194 -16.79 -11.90 11.44
CA ALA A 194 -17.29 -13.01 12.26
C ALA A 194 -18.36 -12.54 13.26
N ALA A 195 -18.16 -11.37 13.88
CA ALA A 195 -19.11 -10.78 14.82
C ALA A 195 -20.37 -10.23 14.14
N ASN A 196 -20.21 -9.47 13.05
CA ASN A 196 -21.27 -8.63 12.47
C ASN A 196 -21.81 -9.10 11.11
N GLY A 197 -21.19 -10.10 10.49
CA GLY A 197 -21.41 -10.42 9.09
C GLY A 197 -20.74 -9.42 8.12
N LEU A 198 -20.88 -9.71 6.83
CA LEU A 198 -20.32 -8.91 5.75
C LEU A 198 -21.24 -7.73 5.44
N ARG A 199 -20.80 -6.49 5.71
CA ARG A 199 -21.61 -5.27 5.55
C ARG A 199 -21.57 -4.65 4.14
N LYS A 200 -20.43 -4.77 3.46
CA LYS A 200 -20.27 -4.35 2.06
C LYS A 200 -19.98 -5.60 1.24
N TYR A 201 -20.74 -5.83 0.17
CA TYR A 201 -20.63 -7.03 -0.64
C TYR A 201 -19.44 -6.94 -1.61
N PRO A 202 -18.68 -8.03 -1.82
CA PRO A 202 -17.72 -8.12 -2.90
C PRO A 202 -18.43 -8.00 -4.25
N ILE A 203 -17.73 -7.45 -5.24
CA ILE A 203 -18.28 -7.31 -6.59
C ILE A 203 -17.48 -8.19 -7.55
N LEU A 204 -18.18 -9.02 -8.29
CA LEU A 204 -17.65 -9.98 -9.25
C LEU A 204 -18.02 -9.56 -10.68
N SER A 205 -17.11 -9.77 -11.63
CA SER A 205 -17.46 -9.76 -13.04
C SER A 205 -18.45 -10.88 -13.38
N PHE A 206 -19.02 -10.83 -14.58
CA PHE A 206 -19.88 -11.90 -15.06
C PHE A 206 -19.17 -13.27 -15.06
N ASN A 207 -17.87 -13.27 -15.38
CA ASN A 207 -17.02 -14.47 -15.40
C ASN A 207 -16.49 -14.87 -14.00
N GLY A 208 -16.95 -14.20 -12.93
CA GLY A 208 -16.54 -14.52 -11.56
C GLY A 208 -15.24 -13.84 -11.09
N ARG A 209 -14.62 -12.99 -11.91
CA ARG A 209 -13.41 -12.25 -11.51
C ARG A 209 -13.75 -11.22 -10.44
N LEU A 210 -13.06 -11.25 -9.31
CA LEU A 210 -13.26 -10.28 -8.25
C LEU A 210 -12.78 -8.88 -8.66
N LEU A 211 -13.69 -7.91 -8.73
CA LEU A 211 -13.41 -6.50 -9.07
C LEU A 211 -13.17 -5.64 -7.83
N ASP A 212 -13.83 -5.98 -6.73
CA ASP A 212 -13.64 -5.36 -5.42
C ASP A 212 -13.94 -6.36 -4.31
N GLY A 213 -13.28 -6.18 -3.16
CA GLY A 213 -13.50 -7.01 -1.97
C GLY A 213 -12.42 -8.04 -1.71
N ASN A 214 -11.25 -7.97 -2.36
CA ASN A 214 -10.15 -8.93 -2.16
C ASN A 214 -9.78 -9.13 -0.67
N ARG A 215 -9.72 -8.02 0.10
CA ARG A 215 -9.48 -8.08 1.56
C ARG A 215 -10.62 -8.72 2.34
N ARG A 216 -11.87 -8.48 1.92
CA ARG A 216 -13.06 -9.08 2.56
C ARG A 216 -13.09 -10.57 2.30
N LEU A 217 -12.81 -10.98 1.06
CA LEU A 217 -12.74 -12.38 0.69
C LEU A 217 -11.61 -13.11 1.43
N ALA A 218 -10.41 -12.51 1.48
CA ALA A 218 -9.29 -13.04 2.26
C ALA A 218 -9.63 -13.15 3.77
N ALA A 219 -10.36 -12.17 4.32
CA ALA A 219 -10.84 -12.24 5.70
C ALA A 219 -11.87 -13.37 5.91
N CYS A 220 -12.77 -13.61 4.95
CA CYS A 220 -13.68 -14.76 5.00
C CYS A 220 -12.91 -16.09 4.94
N TYR A 221 -11.91 -16.20 4.06
CA TYR A 221 -11.01 -17.36 4.04
C TYR A 221 -10.28 -17.55 5.37
N TYR A 222 -9.76 -16.48 5.96
CA TYR A 222 -9.12 -16.53 7.28
C TYR A 222 -10.07 -17.07 8.37
N ILE A 223 -11.33 -16.65 8.37
CA ILE A 223 -12.34 -17.18 9.29
C ILE A 223 -12.55 -18.68 9.07
N LEU A 224 -12.66 -19.11 7.81
CA LEU A 224 -12.90 -20.52 7.47
C LEU A 224 -11.74 -21.44 7.88
N THR A 225 -10.49 -20.96 7.80
CA THR A 225 -9.29 -21.79 8.01
C THR A 225 -8.67 -21.67 9.39
N SER A 226 -8.86 -20.54 10.08
CA SER A 226 -8.31 -20.30 11.42
C SER A 226 -9.07 -21.07 12.49
N ASP A 227 -8.36 -21.47 13.56
CA ASP A 227 -8.93 -22.08 14.76
C ASP A 227 -9.41 -21.04 15.79
N GLU A 228 -9.19 -19.75 15.53
CA GLU A 228 -9.71 -18.65 16.36
C GLU A 228 -11.24 -18.55 16.31
N PHE A 229 -11.88 -19.09 15.27
CA PHE A 229 -13.31 -18.92 15.01
C PHE A 229 -14.13 -20.18 15.26
N THR A 230 -15.29 -19.98 15.89
CA THR A 230 -16.29 -21.01 16.16
C THR A 230 -16.93 -21.55 14.86
N ILE A 231 -17.54 -22.74 14.95
CA ILE A 231 -18.24 -23.36 13.83
C ILE A 231 -19.37 -22.46 13.32
N GLU A 232 -20.11 -21.80 14.21
CA GLU A 232 -21.17 -20.87 13.84
C GLU A 232 -20.63 -19.66 13.07
N GLN A 233 -19.46 -19.15 13.45
CA GLN A 233 -18.79 -18.06 12.73
C GLN A 233 -18.30 -18.51 11.35
N LYS A 234 -17.77 -19.73 11.23
CA LYS A 234 -17.39 -20.33 9.93
C LYS A 234 -18.59 -20.51 9.02
N LYS A 235 -19.69 -21.06 9.53
CA LYS A 235 -20.97 -21.23 8.78
C LYS A 235 -21.53 -19.89 8.27
N ARG A 236 -21.33 -18.78 8.99
CA ARG A 236 -21.79 -17.46 8.55
C ARG A 236 -21.08 -16.95 7.28
N VAL A 237 -19.84 -17.37 7.05
CA VAL A 237 -19.02 -16.94 5.91
C VAL A 237 -18.80 -18.04 4.89
N GLU A 238 -19.43 -19.21 5.04
CA GLU A 238 -19.39 -20.25 4.02
C GLU A 238 -20.04 -19.77 2.72
N TYR A 239 -21.20 -19.13 2.83
CA TYR A 239 -21.90 -18.46 1.74
C TYR A 239 -21.97 -16.97 2.03
N ILE A 240 -21.43 -16.17 1.12
CA ILE A 240 -21.44 -14.71 1.23
C ILE A 240 -22.31 -14.10 0.14
N LEU A 241 -22.97 -13.00 0.50
CA LEU A 241 -23.72 -12.21 -0.48
C LEU A 241 -22.73 -11.40 -1.32
N VAL A 242 -22.87 -11.47 -2.63
CA VAL A 242 -22.05 -10.78 -3.61
C VAL A 242 -22.93 -10.03 -4.60
N TRP A 243 -22.35 -9.02 -5.25
CA TRP A 243 -22.94 -8.45 -6.46
C TRP A 243 -22.15 -8.91 -7.67
N ARG A 244 -22.84 -9.38 -8.71
CA ARG A 244 -22.24 -9.85 -9.96
C ARG A 244 -22.71 -8.99 -11.12
N LEU A 245 -21.80 -8.61 -12.00
CA LEU A 245 -22.16 -7.98 -13.27
C LEU A 245 -23.05 -8.91 -14.11
N THR A 246 -23.94 -8.32 -14.89
CA THR A 246 -24.79 -9.05 -15.84
C THR A 246 -24.00 -9.44 -17.09
N GLU A 247 -24.52 -10.38 -17.87
CA GLU A 247 -23.93 -10.81 -19.16
C GLU A 247 -23.85 -9.71 -20.22
N HIS A 248 -24.56 -8.61 -20.03
CA HIS A 248 -24.56 -7.45 -20.93
C HIS A 248 -23.55 -6.38 -20.54
N SER A 249 -22.79 -6.59 -19.45
CA SER A 249 -21.86 -5.58 -18.96
C SER A 249 -20.58 -5.59 -19.78
N ASP A 250 -20.02 -4.40 -20.03
CA ASP A 250 -18.80 -4.21 -20.80
C ASP A 250 -17.57 -3.91 -19.91
N GLU A 251 -16.40 -3.75 -20.52
CA GLU A 251 -15.17 -3.38 -19.80
C GLU A 251 -15.26 -2.00 -19.14
N ASP A 252 -16.07 -1.09 -19.69
CA ASP A 252 -16.29 0.24 -19.12
C ASP A 252 -17.11 0.15 -17.82
N ASP A 253 -18.07 -0.77 -17.72
CA ASP A 253 -18.79 -1.07 -16.49
C ASP A 253 -17.85 -1.59 -15.39
N GLU A 254 -16.98 -2.54 -15.73
CA GLU A 254 -15.98 -3.07 -14.80
C GLU A 254 -15.03 -1.97 -14.33
N GLN A 255 -14.55 -1.13 -15.26
CA GLN A 255 -13.66 -0.03 -14.96
C GLN A 255 -14.35 1.05 -14.11
N ALA A 256 -15.62 1.38 -14.39
CA ALA A 256 -16.39 2.33 -13.60
C ALA A 256 -16.53 1.87 -12.13
N ILE A 257 -16.77 0.57 -11.92
CA ILE A 257 -16.79 -0.04 -10.58
C ILE A 257 -15.41 0.10 -9.91
N ILE A 258 -14.32 -0.28 -10.59
CA ILE A 258 -12.96 -0.20 -10.02
C ILE A 258 -12.60 1.25 -9.66
N VAL A 259 -12.92 2.22 -10.52
CA VAL A 259 -12.67 3.64 -10.28
C VAL A 259 -13.46 4.14 -9.08
N SER A 260 -14.78 3.94 -9.07
CA SER A 260 -15.64 4.36 -7.94
C SER A 260 -15.21 3.71 -6.63
N LEU A 261 -14.82 2.44 -6.70
CA LEU A 261 -14.52 1.68 -5.51
C LEU A 261 -13.11 1.87 -4.97
N ASN A 262 -12.21 2.54 -5.70
CA ASN A 262 -10.83 2.69 -5.25
C ASN A 262 -10.30 4.13 -5.34
N PHE A 263 -10.83 4.98 -6.22
CA PHE A 263 -10.42 6.37 -6.38
C PHE A 263 -11.34 7.36 -5.64
N GLU A 264 -12.65 7.11 -5.61
CA GLU A 264 -13.60 7.98 -4.92
C GLU A 264 -13.52 7.80 -3.39
N ASN A 265 -13.74 8.89 -2.66
CA ASN A 265 -13.68 8.90 -1.20
C ASN A 265 -14.99 8.36 -0.60
N ASP A 266 -15.07 7.04 -0.42
CA ASP A 266 -16.23 6.31 0.13
C ASP A 266 -15.94 5.71 1.53
N HIS A 267 -15.26 6.48 2.38
CA HIS A 267 -14.98 6.14 3.80
C HIS A 267 -14.45 4.72 4.05
N LYS A 268 -13.74 4.16 3.08
CA LYS A 268 -13.12 2.83 3.12
C LYS A 268 -11.61 2.97 3.15
N GLN A 269 -10.92 1.87 3.47
CA GLN A 269 -9.48 1.87 3.38
C GLN A 269 -9.07 2.02 1.91
N GLU A 270 -8.59 3.22 1.58
CA GLU A 270 -8.18 3.57 0.24
C GLU A 270 -7.03 2.69 -0.25
N TRP A 271 -6.91 2.59 -1.58
CA TRP A 271 -5.68 2.11 -2.17
C TRP A 271 -4.51 2.98 -1.74
N PRO A 272 -3.32 2.39 -1.52
CA PRO A 272 -2.11 3.16 -1.32
C PRO A 272 -1.94 4.18 -2.45
N GLU A 273 -1.57 5.41 -2.12
CA GLU A 273 -1.45 6.50 -3.10
C GLU A 273 -0.47 6.13 -4.23
N TYR A 274 0.57 5.35 -3.92
CA TYR A 274 1.49 4.77 -4.89
C TYR A 274 0.80 3.99 -6.01
N VAL A 275 -0.18 3.15 -5.66
CA VAL A 275 -0.94 2.33 -6.63
C VAL A 275 -1.83 3.22 -7.50
N LYS A 276 -2.56 4.16 -6.87
CA LYS A 276 -3.40 5.13 -7.59
C LYS A 276 -2.57 5.96 -8.59
N ALA A 277 -1.44 6.48 -8.13
CA ALA A 277 -0.57 7.32 -8.92
C ALA A 277 0.09 6.56 -10.08
N ARG A 278 0.51 5.30 -9.87
CA ARG A 278 1.05 4.47 -10.97
C ARG A 278 0.03 4.19 -12.06
N LYS A 279 -1.23 3.92 -11.72
CA LYS A 279 -2.32 3.78 -12.71
C LYS A 279 -2.49 5.05 -13.53
N VAL A 280 -2.53 6.20 -12.85
CA VAL A 280 -2.63 7.51 -13.50
C VAL A 280 -1.43 7.80 -14.40
N HIS A 281 -0.22 7.44 -13.96
CA HIS A 281 1.00 7.58 -14.75
C HIS A 281 1.02 6.66 -15.98
N LEU A 282 0.59 5.41 -15.84
CA LEU A 282 0.52 4.47 -16.97
C LEU A 282 -0.42 4.96 -18.07
N GLU A 283 -1.58 5.51 -17.69
CA GLU A 283 -2.52 6.13 -18.63
C GLU A 283 -1.95 7.39 -19.28
N TRP A 284 -1.21 8.18 -18.51
CA TRP A 284 -0.47 9.33 -19.03
C TRP A 284 0.59 8.93 -20.06
N GLU A 285 1.41 7.91 -19.77
CA GLU A 285 2.42 7.40 -20.70
C GLU A 285 1.79 6.79 -21.96
N SER A 286 0.70 6.04 -21.79
CA SER A 286 -0.04 5.45 -22.92
C SER A 286 -0.61 6.53 -23.83
N ALA A 287 -1.18 7.60 -23.27
CA ALA A 287 -1.69 8.73 -24.04
C ALA A 287 -0.57 9.50 -24.77
N LEU A 288 0.60 9.67 -24.14
CA LEU A 288 1.76 10.27 -24.80
C LEU A 288 2.38 9.37 -25.88
N ALA A 289 2.33 8.04 -25.71
CA ALA A 289 2.81 7.10 -26.72
C ALA A 289 1.93 7.14 -27.99
N LEU A 290 0.62 7.37 -27.82
CA LEU A 290 -0.33 7.57 -28.92
C LEU A 290 -0.20 8.95 -29.59
N ASP A 291 0.25 9.96 -28.85
CA ASP A 291 0.46 11.34 -29.34
C ASP A 291 1.82 11.91 -28.89
N PRO A 292 2.96 11.42 -29.47
CA PRO A 292 4.30 11.80 -29.01
C PRO A 292 4.64 13.28 -29.22
N THR A 293 3.92 13.95 -30.13
CA THR A 293 4.10 15.37 -30.47
C THR A 293 3.16 16.30 -29.69
N ALA A 294 2.47 15.78 -28.66
CA ALA A 294 1.55 16.56 -27.84
C ALA A 294 2.24 17.78 -27.20
N GLY A 295 1.93 18.98 -27.71
CA GLY A 295 2.35 20.24 -27.10
C GLY A 295 1.66 20.50 -25.75
N SER A 296 2.04 21.56 -25.03
CA SER A 296 1.56 21.84 -23.67
C SER A 296 0.03 21.93 -23.54
N SER A 297 -0.66 22.46 -24.54
CA SER A 297 -2.13 22.53 -24.56
C SER A 297 -2.77 21.14 -24.66
N ARG A 298 -2.23 20.28 -25.54
CA ARG A 298 -2.70 18.90 -25.70
C ARG A 298 -2.42 18.05 -24.47
N GLN A 299 -1.23 18.20 -23.88
CA GLN A 299 -0.86 17.59 -22.60
C GLN A 299 -1.80 17.99 -21.47
N LEU A 300 -2.19 19.27 -21.39
CA LEU A 300 -3.17 19.73 -20.41
C LEU A 300 -4.53 19.05 -20.61
N GLN A 301 -4.96 18.89 -21.87
CA GLN A 301 -6.20 18.19 -22.19
C GLN A 301 -6.13 16.71 -21.77
N ILE A 302 -5.04 16.01 -22.07
CA ILE A 302 -4.82 14.62 -21.63
C ILE A 302 -4.93 14.52 -20.11
N ARG A 303 -4.34 15.45 -19.34
CA ARG A 303 -4.46 15.44 -17.87
C ARG A 303 -5.91 15.66 -17.41
N ARG A 304 -6.69 16.50 -18.10
CA ARG A 304 -8.12 16.68 -17.80
C ARG A 304 -8.92 15.40 -18.07
N ASP A 305 -8.64 14.75 -19.19
CA ASP A 305 -9.30 13.50 -19.59
C ASP A 305 -9.00 12.39 -18.58
N ILE A 306 -7.74 12.27 -18.14
CA ILE A 306 -7.32 11.34 -17.07
C ILE A 306 -7.96 11.71 -15.73
N SER A 307 -8.00 12.99 -15.35
CA SER A 307 -8.65 13.44 -14.11
C SER A 307 -10.13 13.04 -14.08
N LYS A 308 -10.81 13.20 -15.21
CA LYS A 308 -12.20 12.77 -15.38
C LYS A 308 -12.32 11.25 -15.28
N LYS A 309 -11.50 10.49 -16.01
CA LYS A 309 -11.49 9.02 -16.04
C LYS A 309 -11.31 8.38 -14.65
N PHE A 310 -10.57 9.01 -13.75
CA PHE A 310 -10.30 8.50 -12.40
C PHE A 310 -11.03 9.23 -11.28
N ALA A 311 -12.04 10.06 -11.60
CA ALA A 311 -12.80 10.83 -10.61
C ALA A 311 -11.94 11.73 -9.68
N LEU A 312 -10.79 12.23 -10.14
CA LEU A 312 -9.83 13.00 -9.32
C LEU A 312 -10.21 14.47 -9.14
N GLY A 313 -11.40 14.87 -9.60
CA GLY A 313 -11.91 16.23 -9.57
C GLY A 313 -11.73 16.99 -10.88
N SER A 314 -12.18 18.25 -10.90
CA SER A 314 -12.11 19.12 -12.07
C SER A 314 -10.73 19.73 -12.32
N ASP A 315 -9.84 19.65 -11.33
CA ASP A 315 -8.49 20.22 -11.40
C ASP A 315 -7.45 19.16 -11.77
N VAL A 316 -6.53 19.51 -12.67
CA VAL A 316 -5.41 18.66 -13.11
C VAL A 316 -4.26 18.63 -12.10
N SER A 317 -4.35 19.35 -10.98
CA SER A 317 -3.31 19.43 -9.96
C SER A 317 -2.99 18.06 -9.35
N VAL A 318 -3.99 17.23 -9.07
CA VAL A 318 -3.81 15.86 -8.53
C VAL A 318 -3.10 14.98 -9.55
N VAL A 319 -3.55 14.98 -10.81
CA VAL A 319 -2.90 14.24 -11.91
C VAL A 319 -1.45 14.69 -12.09
N THR A 320 -1.21 16.01 -12.09
CA THR A 320 0.15 16.58 -12.23
C THR A 320 1.03 16.22 -11.03
N ARG A 321 0.48 16.15 -9.82
CA ARG A 321 1.16 15.66 -8.62
C ARG A 321 1.53 14.18 -8.78
N TYR A 322 0.58 13.32 -9.12
CA TYR A 322 0.83 11.88 -9.30
C TYR A 322 1.89 11.60 -10.38
N ILE A 323 1.83 12.30 -11.52
CA ILE A 323 2.84 12.15 -12.57
C ILE A 323 4.23 12.46 -12.00
N ARG A 324 4.42 13.60 -11.33
CA ARG A 324 5.71 13.99 -10.74
C ARG A 324 6.20 13.00 -9.69
N MET A 325 5.31 12.55 -8.80
CA MET A 325 5.65 11.58 -7.76
C MET A 325 6.11 10.25 -8.34
N VAL A 326 5.40 9.73 -9.35
CA VAL A 326 5.80 8.47 -10.01
C VAL A 326 7.09 8.65 -10.78
N THR A 327 7.29 9.74 -11.51
CA THR A 327 8.57 10.02 -12.18
C THR A 327 9.74 10.03 -11.19
N SER A 328 9.59 10.73 -10.06
CA SER A 328 10.65 10.77 -9.03
C SER A 328 10.84 9.42 -8.32
N ALA A 329 9.78 8.64 -8.14
CA ALA A 329 9.88 7.30 -7.57
C ALA A 329 10.58 6.33 -8.54
N THR A 330 10.32 6.43 -9.84
CA THR A 330 11.02 5.65 -10.88
C THR A 330 12.51 5.99 -10.91
N GLU A 331 12.89 7.27 -10.82
CA GLU A 331 14.31 7.66 -10.73
C GLU A 331 14.98 7.10 -9.46
N PHE A 332 14.27 7.10 -8.34
CA PHE A 332 14.74 6.48 -7.09
C PHE A 332 14.92 4.96 -7.25
N GLU A 333 13.97 4.30 -7.94
CA GLU A 333 14.04 2.88 -8.25
C GLU A 333 15.23 2.56 -9.14
N ASP A 334 15.39 3.29 -10.24
CA ASP A 334 16.46 3.11 -11.22
C ASP A 334 17.84 3.32 -10.59
N TYR A 335 18.01 4.37 -9.78
CA TYR A 335 19.26 4.62 -9.06
C TYR A 335 19.66 3.42 -8.19
N HIS A 336 18.73 2.91 -7.37
CA HIS A 336 19.04 1.82 -6.45
C HIS A 336 19.18 0.46 -7.15
N ILE A 337 18.41 0.22 -8.21
CA ILE A 337 18.41 -1.05 -8.92
C ILE A 337 19.60 -1.13 -9.88
N ILE A 338 19.84 -0.08 -10.67
CA ILE A 338 20.84 -0.08 -11.74
C ILE A 338 22.21 0.31 -11.19
N GLU A 339 22.31 1.44 -10.48
CA GLU A 339 23.61 1.94 -10.00
C GLU A 339 24.06 1.21 -8.74
N LYS A 340 23.16 1.01 -7.76
CA LYS A 340 23.48 0.34 -6.49
C LYS A 340 23.28 -1.16 -6.49
N ARG A 341 22.73 -1.73 -7.58
CA ARG A 341 22.51 -3.18 -7.75
C ARG A 341 21.71 -3.81 -6.61
N ARG A 342 20.77 -3.07 -6.01
CA ARG A 342 19.88 -3.57 -4.96
C ARG A 342 18.77 -4.42 -5.54
N ASP A 343 18.10 -5.21 -4.69
CA ASP A 343 16.97 -6.01 -5.14
C ASP A 343 15.81 -5.12 -5.63
N LYS A 344 15.34 -5.38 -6.84
CA LYS A 344 14.26 -4.63 -7.49
C LYS A 344 12.99 -4.53 -6.65
N TYR A 345 12.61 -5.58 -5.94
CA TYR A 345 11.34 -5.59 -5.21
C TYR A 345 11.46 -4.97 -3.84
N GLU A 346 12.60 -5.15 -3.16
CA GLU A 346 12.90 -4.41 -1.94
C GLU A 346 12.86 -2.89 -2.20
N VAL A 347 13.50 -2.43 -3.28
CA VAL A 347 13.50 -1.02 -3.69
C VAL A 347 12.07 -0.53 -4.00
N LYS A 348 11.26 -1.30 -4.71
CA LYS A 348 9.86 -0.96 -4.99
C LYS A 348 9.00 -0.86 -3.72
N HIS A 349 9.20 -1.77 -2.75
CA HIS A 349 8.53 -1.68 -1.44
C HIS A 349 8.92 -0.41 -0.69
N LYS A 350 10.22 -0.04 -0.71
CA LYS A 350 10.71 1.22 -0.14
C LYS A 350 10.12 2.44 -0.85
N ALA A 351 10.06 2.43 -2.18
CA ALA A 351 9.45 3.50 -2.96
C ALA A 351 7.95 3.66 -2.62
N ALA A 352 7.21 2.54 -2.47
CA ALA A 352 5.81 2.56 -2.06
C ALA A 352 5.64 3.08 -0.62
N GLN A 353 6.49 2.65 0.32
CA GLN A 353 6.49 3.08 1.72
C GLN A 353 6.70 4.60 1.84
N TYR A 354 7.68 5.14 1.12
CA TYR A 354 8.02 6.57 1.16
C TYR A 354 7.34 7.39 0.06
N PHE A 355 6.29 6.89 -0.57
CA PHE A 355 5.77 7.52 -1.79
C PHE A 355 5.38 9.00 -1.62
N GLN A 356 4.81 9.34 -0.45
CA GLN A 356 4.46 10.72 -0.10
C GLN A 356 5.67 11.68 -0.08
N TYR A 357 6.86 11.17 0.22
CA TYR A 357 8.08 11.97 0.32
C TYR A 357 8.49 12.49 -1.06
N PHE A 358 8.17 11.75 -2.14
CA PHE A 358 8.43 12.22 -3.51
C PHE A 358 7.57 13.44 -3.91
N ASP A 359 6.40 13.66 -3.29
CA ASP A 359 5.65 14.90 -3.48
C ASP A 359 6.46 16.09 -2.95
N GLU A 360 7.06 15.95 -1.77
CA GLU A 360 7.90 17.00 -1.18
C GLU A 360 9.20 17.22 -1.97
N LEU A 361 9.85 16.15 -2.42
CA LEU A 361 11.07 16.23 -3.22
C LEU A 361 10.85 16.89 -4.58
N THR A 362 9.64 16.81 -5.15
CA THR A 362 9.31 17.40 -6.45
C THR A 362 8.63 18.77 -6.36
N LYS A 363 8.42 19.31 -5.14
CA LYS A 363 7.80 20.62 -4.95
C LYS A 363 8.73 21.76 -5.33
N GLY A 364 8.20 22.62 -6.21
CA GLY A 364 8.79 23.89 -6.62
C GLY A 364 9.78 23.75 -7.78
N VAL A 365 9.36 24.26 -8.94
CA VAL A 365 10.13 24.27 -10.21
C VAL A 365 10.94 25.56 -10.42
N SER A 366 10.83 26.53 -9.52
CA SER A 366 11.61 27.78 -9.59
C SER A 366 12.91 27.66 -8.80
N SER A 367 13.92 28.45 -9.17
CA SER A 367 15.18 28.55 -8.40
C SER A 367 14.93 28.86 -6.93
N GLY A 368 15.75 28.26 -6.05
CA GLY A 368 15.57 28.34 -4.61
C GLY A 368 14.37 27.52 -4.11
N LYS A 369 14.01 26.44 -4.83
CA LYS A 369 13.07 25.39 -4.37
C LYS A 369 13.74 24.03 -4.45
N LEU A 370 13.44 23.15 -3.50
CA LEU A 370 14.09 21.85 -3.37
C LEU A 370 14.02 21.02 -4.66
N GLY A 371 12.85 20.92 -5.30
CA GLY A 371 12.71 20.11 -6.51
C GLY A 371 13.52 20.64 -7.69
N TYR A 372 13.57 21.96 -7.89
CA TYR A 372 14.41 22.58 -8.92
C TYR A 372 15.89 22.29 -8.68
N GLU A 373 16.35 22.46 -7.45
CA GLU A 373 17.77 22.34 -7.14
C GLU A 373 18.24 20.86 -7.13
N LEU A 374 17.40 19.91 -6.69
CA LEU A 374 17.66 18.46 -6.84
C LEU A 374 17.76 18.06 -8.31
N GLY A 375 17.00 18.70 -9.20
CA GLY A 375 17.10 18.49 -10.65
C GLY A 375 18.44 18.97 -11.24
N ARG A 376 19.11 19.94 -10.61
CA ARG A 376 20.40 20.48 -11.05
C ARG A 376 21.61 19.76 -10.48
N ASN A 377 21.46 19.10 -9.32
CA ASN A 377 22.56 18.41 -8.64
C ASN A 377 22.22 16.92 -8.43
N PRO A 378 22.54 16.06 -9.42
CA PRO A 378 22.29 14.62 -9.33
C PRO A 378 22.99 13.96 -8.13
N THR A 379 24.21 14.39 -7.79
CA THR A 379 24.96 13.83 -6.64
C THR A 379 24.20 14.04 -5.34
N PHE A 380 23.70 15.26 -5.11
CA PHE A 380 22.91 15.55 -3.92
C PHE A 380 21.55 14.83 -3.94
N LYS A 381 20.91 14.71 -5.10
CA LYS A 381 19.68 13.91 -5.26
C LYS A 381 19.89 12.44 -4.90
N HIS A 382 21.00 11.85 -5.37
CA HIS A 382 21.38 10.47 -5.06
C HIS A 382 21.69 10.28 -3.57
N LEU A 383 22.32 11.25 -2.91
CA LEU A 383 22.50 11.25 -1.45
C LEU A 383 21.15 11.23 -0.72
N VAL A 384 20.20 12.07 -1.14
CA VAL A 384 18.85 12.09 -0.55
C VAL A 384 18.13 10.77 -0.77
N PHE A 385 18.29 10.15 -1.94
CA PHE A 385 17.75 8.82 -2.23
C PHE A 385 18.34 7.74 -1.30
N GLU A 386 19.65 7.75 -1.03
CA GLU A 386 20.28 6.82 -0.07
C GLU A 386 19.73 7.00 1.36
N LEU A 387 19.63 8.23 1.83
CA LEU A 387 19.07 8.54 3.15
C LEU A 387 17.61 8.09 3.25
N LEU A 388 16.83 8.30 2.18
CA LEU A 388 15.43 7.88 2.11
C LEU A 388 15.30 6.35 2.13
N TYR A 389 16.08 5.64 1.30
CA TYR A 389 16.09 4.18 1.26
C TYR A 389 16.40 3.58 2.63
N ALA A 390 17.42 4.13 3.30
CA ALA A 390 17.84 3.68 4.61
C ALA A 390 16.88 4.11 5.75
N GLY A 391 15.82 4.88 5.48
CA GLY A 391 14.88 5.33 6.50
C GLY A 391 15.48 6.30 7.51
N LYS A 392 16.45 7.12 7.07
CA LYS A 392 17.20 8.07 7.91
C LYS A 392 16.46 9.40 8.11
N PHE A 393 15.32 9.60 7.42
CA PHE A 393 14.43 10.73 7.67
C PHE A 393 13.35 10.36 8.68
N LYS A 394 13.25 11.15 9.75
CA LYS A 394 12.25 11.04 10.82
C LYS A 394 10.90 11.59 10.40
N ASN A 395 10.86 12.68 9.63
CA ASN A 395 9.63 13.38 9.28
C ASN A 395 9.78 14.25 8.03
N TRP A 396 8.66 14.78 7.54
CA TRP A 396 8.61 15.59 6.32
C TRP A 396 9.32 16.94 6.44
N ARG A 397 9.46 17.47 7.67
CA ARG A 397 10.14 18.73 7.91
C ARG A 397 11.63 18.62 7.54
N GLN A 398 12.27 17.50 7.85
CA GLN A 398 13.66 17.27 7.47
C GLN A 398 13.84 17.34 5.95
N ILE A 399 12.94 16.73 5.18
CA ILE A 399 12.98 16.81 3.71
C ILE A 399 12.84 18.23 3.20
N ARG A 400 11.82 18.97 3.68
CA ARG A 400 11.62 20.36 3.26
C ARG A 400 12.82 21.25 3.59
N ASP A 401 13.49 20.96 4.70
CA ASP A 401 14.65 21.70 5.17
C ASP A 401 15.96 21.33 4.45
N LEU A 402 15.97 20.30 3.58
CA LEU A 402 17.13 19.99 2.72
C LEU A 402 17.50 21.13 1.78
N ILE A 403 16.59 22.07 1.54
CA ILE A 403 16.89 23.26 0.75
C ILE A 403 17.97 24.15 1.37
N TYR A 404 18.14 24.09 2.70
CA TYR A 404 19.09 24.93 3.43
C TYR A 404 20.53 24.42 3.40
N ILE A 405 20.73 23.17 2.98
CA ILE A 405 22.06 22.53 3.00
C ILE A 405 22.73 22.52 1.62
N MET A 406 22.01 22.87 0.56
CA MET A 406 22.47 22.70 -0.82
C MET A 406 23.75 23.48 -1.15
N ASP A 407 23.91 24.67 -0.56
CA ASP A 407 25.09 25.52 -0.71
C ASP A 407 26.08 25.39 0.47
N ASN A 408 25.91 24.34 1.28
CA ASN A 408 26.73 24.07 2.45
C ASN A 408 27.42 22.71 2.37
N GLN A 409 28.61 22.69 1.77
CA GLN A 409 29.42 21.47 1.63
C GLN A 409 29.63 20.74 2.96
N VAL A 410 29.88 21.45 4.06
CA VAL A 410 30.06 20.83 5.39
C VAL A 410 28.80 20.08 5.84
N ALA A 411 27.62 20.62 5.56
CA ALA A 411 26.35 19.94 5.88
C ALA A 411 26.10 18.75 4.94
N ILE A 412 26.49 18.86 3.67
CA ILE A 412 26.41 17.76 2.69
C ILE A 412 27.34 16.61 3.08
N ASP A 413 28.57 16.92 3.48
CA ASP A 413 29.56 15.93 3.93
C ASP A 413 29.06 15.21 5.19
N ALA A 414 28.50 15.95 6.15
CA ALA A 414 27.87 15.37 7.34
C ALA A 414 26.71 14.42 6.98
N LEU A 415 25.89 14.76 5.98
CA LEU A 415 24.84 13.86 5.48
C LEU A 415 25.41 12.63 4.76
N HIS A 416 26.50 12.77 4.01
CA HIS A 416 27.19 11.64 3.38
C HIS A 416 27.68 10.65 4.42
N GLU A 417 28.34 11.12 5.49
CA GLU A 417 28.76 10.28 6.60
C GLU A 417 27.56 9.53 7.20
N GLN A 418 26.44 10.23 7.43
CA GLN A 418 25.25 9.59 7.94
C GLN A 418 24.66 8.58 6.95
N ALA A 419 24.76 8.81 5.63
CA ALA A 419 24.23 7.90 4.60
C ALA A 419 24.97 6.56 4.55
N GLU A 420 26.25 6.51 4.92
CA GLU A 420 27.07 5.29 4.92
C GLU A 420 26.86 4.39 6.15
N ILE A 421 26.36 4.94 7.26
CA ILE A 421 26.18 4.18 8.50
C ILE A 421 25.01 3.20 8.40
N GLU A 422 25.25 1.92 8.68
CA GLU A 422 24.20 0.89 8.74
C GLU A 422 23.36 1.01 10.02
N ILE A 423 22.04 0.83 9.90
CA ILE A 423 21.12 0.87 11.05
C ILE A 423 21.04 -0.54 11.65
N THR A 424 21.77 -0.76 12.74
CA THR A 424 21.80 -2.06 13.45
C THR A 424 20.84 -2.13 14.64
N SER A 425 20.41 -0.99 15.17
CA SER A 425 19.48 -0.89 16.30
C SER A 425 18.56 0.33 16.21
N VAL A 426 17.54 0.38 17.07
CA VAL A 426 16.62 1.52 17.17
C VAL A 426 17.35 2.77 17.67
N GLU A 427 18.23 2.62 18.67
CA GLU A 427 19.04 3.72 19.22
C GLU A 427 19.97 4.30 18.15
N LYS A 428 20.57 3.44 17.31
CA LYS A 428 21.43 3.91 16.22
C LYS A 428 20.63 4.67 15.17
N ARG A 429 19.39 4.25 14.88
CA ARG A 429 18.48 4.99 14.00
C ARG A 429 18.21 6.40 14.54
N GLU A 430 17.92 6.51 15.83
CA GLU A 430 17.65 7.80 16.47
C GLU A 430 18.89 8.71 16.44
N GLU A 431 20.08 8.18 16.75
CA GLU A 431 21.34 8.92 16.66
C GLU A 431 21.59 9.48 15.26
N ILE A 432 21.39 8.65 14.22
CA ILE A 432 21.55 9.07 12.82
C ILE A 432 20.53 10.16 12.48
N GLN A 433 19.28 10.01 12.90
CA GLN A 433 18.23 11.00 12.67
C GLN A 433 18.54 12.35 13.33
N ASP A 434 19.11 12.34 14.55
CA ASP A 434 19.57 13.54 15.24
C ASP A 434 20.76 14.20 14.52
N ASN A 435 21.67 13.41 13.95
CA ASN A 435 22.78 13.93 13.15
C ASN A 435 22.29 14.56 11.84
N VAL A 436 21.25 14.00 11.21
CA VAL A 436 20.57 14.63 10.06
C VAL A 436 19.99 15.99 10.45
N ASP A 437 19.36 16.10 11.63
CA ASP A 437 18.86 17.39 12.13
C ASP A 437 19.98 18.40 12.38
N ARG A 438 21.14 17.96 12.90
CA ARG A 438 22.32 18.82 13.09
C ARG A 438 22.87 19.33 11.76
N ALA A 439 22.98 18.48 10.74
CA ALA A 439 23.43 18.89 9.40
C ALA A 439 22.48 19.95 8.80
N ILE A 440 21.16 19.76 8.94
CA ILE A 440 20.16 20.73 8.53
C ILE A 440 20.30 22.05 9.30
N ALA A 441 20.52 22.00 10.61
CA ALA A 441 20.72 23.18 11.45
C ALA A 441 21.96 23.98 11.02
N LEU A 442 23.06 23.31 10.66
CA LEU A 442 24.25 23.96 10.10
C LEU A 442 23.96 24.69 8.78
N GLY A 443 23.18 24.06 7.89
CA GLY A 443 22.69 24.70 6.65
C GLY A 443 21.90 25.98 6.94
N LYS A 444 20.95 25.91 7.87
CA LYS A 444 20.12 27.06 8.27
C LYS A 444 20.95 28.19 8.88
N ALA A 445 21.92 27.86 9.74
CA ALA A 445 22.79 28.85 10.37
C ALA A 445 23.62 29.61 9.32
N LYS A 446 24.25 28.89 8.37
CA LYS A 446 25.01 29.49 7.27
C LYS A 446 24.13 30.36 6.37
N GLN A 447 22.92 29.92 6.05
CA GLN A 447 22.01 30.73 5.24
C GLN A 447 21.54 31.99 6.00
N ALA A 448 21.33 31.89 7.31
CA ALA A 448 21.00 33.05 8.13
C ALA A 448 22.16 34.07 8.15
N GLU A 449 23.40 33.60 8.26
CA GLU A 449 24.61 34.42 8.16
C GLU A 449 24.73 35.08 6.79
N GLN A 450 24.57 34.34 5.69
CA GLN A 450 24.57 34.88 4.33
C GLN A 450 23.48 35.94 4.11
N ARG A 451 22.28 35.71 4.66
CA ARG A 451 21.20 36.70 4.61
C ARG A 451 21.57 37.95 5.39
N GLN A 452 22.28 37.83 6.51
CA GLN A 452 22.74 38.96 7.29
C GLN A 452 23.84 39.74 6.57
N ILE A 453 24.83 39.05 5.99
CA ILE A 453 25.86 39.66 5.15
C ILE A 453 25.21 40.37 3.94
N GLY A 454 24.27 39.72 3.26
CA GLY A 454 23.56 40.31 2.13
C GLY A 454 22.63 41.47 2.51
N LYS A 455 22.15 41.54 3.76
CA LYS A 455 21.47 42.74 4.27
C LYS A 455 22.47 43.87 4.50
N ASN A 456 23.60 43.59 5.14
CA ASN A 456 24.64 44.58 5.40
C ASN A 456 25.21 45.15 4.10
N ALA A 457 25.52 44.30 3.11
CA ALA A 457 25.97 44.75 1.79
C ALA A 457 24.93 45.62 1.07
N ARG A 458 23.64 45.30 1.18
CA ARG A 458 22.57 46.15 0.62
C ARG A 458 22.48 47.50 1.33
N ILE A 459 22.67 47.53 2.65
CA ILE A 459 22.75 48.76 3.44
C ILE A 459 23.96 49.58 3.00
N GLU A 460 25.14 48.98 2.85
CA GLU A 460 26.35 49.67 2.38
C GLU A 460 26.19 50.26 0.98
N VAL A 461 25.62 49.49 0.04
CA VAL A 461 25.32 49.97 -1.32
C VAL A 461 24.33 51.13 -1.27
N PHE A 462 23.29 51.03 -0.45
CA PHE A 462 22.31 52.10 -0.27
C PHE A 462 22.92 53.36 0.36
N VAL A 463 23.77 53.21 1.39
CA VAL A 463 24.48 54.32 2.04
C VAL A 463 25.45 54.97 1.05
N LYS A 464 26.19 54.18 0.27
CA LYS A 464 27.07 54.71 -0.77
C LYS A 464 26.28 55.48 -1.83
N TRP A 465 25.15 54.95 -2.28
CA TRP A 465 24.24 55.64 -3.19
C TRP A 465 23.72 56.96 -2.60
N LEU A 466 23.35 56.98 -1.31
CA LEU A 466 22.96 58.21 -0.60
C LEU A 466 24.09 59.24 -0.54
N LEU A 467 25.34 58.81 -0.33
CA LEU A 467 26.52 59.69 -0.26
C LEU A 467 26.90 60.25 -1.64
N GLU A 468 26.66 59.50 -2.71
CA GLU A 468 26.97 59.90 -4.09
C GLU A 468 25.86 60.73 -4.75
N LEU A 469 24.69 60.84 -4.11
CA LEU A 469 23.55 61.61 -4.61
C LEU A 469 23.81 63.13 -4.54
N PRO A 470 23.75 63.87 -5.67
CA PRO A 470 23.77 65.32 -5.66
C PRO A 470 22.58 65.90 -4.89
N VAL A 471 22.83 66.87 -4.01
CA VAL A 471 21.80 67.51 -3.16
C VAL A 471 20.62 68.09 -3.97
N GLY A 472 20.88 68.54 -5.20
CA GLY A 472 19.85 69.07 -6.11
C GLY A 472 18.78 68.06 -6.54
N ILE A 473 19.07 66.75 -6.48
CA ILE A 473 18.12 65.69 -6.88
C ILE A 473 16.94 65.61 -5.90
N PHE A 474 17.15 65.91 -4.62
CA PHE A 474 16.07 65.93 -3.62
C PHE A 474 15.12 67.12 -3.80
N GLN A 475 15.49 68.11 -4.62
CA GLN A 475 14.67 69.28 -4.93
C GLN A 475 13.90 69.15 -6.25
N ASP A 476 14.22 68.15 -7.09
CA ASP A 476 13.53 67.89 -8.35
C ASP A 476 12.37 66.89 -8.14
N PRO A 477 11.10 67.36 -8.13
CA PRO A 477 9.94 66.49 -7.91
C PRO A 477 9.73 65.47 -9.04
N ASN A 478 10.44 65.60 -10.16
CA ASN A 478 10.40 64.63 -11.26
C ASN A 478 11.38 63.46 -11.06
N GLN A 479 12.35 63.57 -10.14
CA GLN A 479 13.34 62.52 -9.88
C GLN A 479 13.04 61.72 -8.61
N ILE A 480 12.56 62.37 -7.55
CA ILE A 480 12.14 61.70 -6.32
C ILE A 480 10.77 62.23 -5.91
N SER A 481 9.82 61.32 -5.71
CA SER A 481 8.49 61.71 -5.25
C SER A 481 8.56 62.30 -3.83
N PRO A 482 7.73 63.30 -3.50
CA PRO A 482 7.69 63.86 -2.15
C PRO A 482 7.40 62.83 -1.05
N ALA A 483 6.66 61.77 -1.37
CA ALA A 483 6.39 60.65 -0.46
C ALA A 483 7.68 59.89 -0.11
N ASN A 484 8.51 59.57 -1.09
CA ASN A 484 9.77 58.85 -0.86
C ASN A 484 10.78 59.71 -0.07
N VAL A 485 10.80 61.04 -0.29
CA VAL A 485 11.64 61.96 0.50
C VAL A 485 11.19 61.98 1.95
N LYS A 486 9.88 62.01 2.20
CA LYS A 486 9.31 61.95 3.55
C LYS A 486 9.64 60.62 4.24
N ASP A 487 9.47 59.50 3.57
CA ASP A 487 9.78 58.18 4.11
C ASP A 487 11.28 58.04 4.43
N LEU A 488 12.16 58.58 3.59
CA LEU A 488 13.60 58.64 3.85
C LEU A 488 13.92 59.51 5.07
N HIS A 489 13.30 60.69 5.18
CA HIS A 489 13.46 61.57 6.33
C HIS A 489 13.02 60.88 7.63
N ASP A 490 11.86 60.24 7.63
CA ASP A 490 11.33 59.53 8.80
C ASP A 490 12.23 58.34 9.20
N ALA A 491 12.77 57.62 8.23
CA ALA A 491 13.76 56.57 8.46
C ALA A 491 15.06 57.10 9.06
N LEU A 492 15.60 58.21 8.54
CA LEU A 492 16.81 58.84 9.07
C LEU A 492 16.59 59.35 10.50
N LYS A 493 15.45 59.98 10.77
CA LYS A 493 15.08 60.44 12.11
C LYS A 493 15.01 59.27 13.11
N PHE A 494 14.41 58.15 12.71
CA PHE A 494 14.37 56.95 13.53
C PHE A 494 15.77 56.42 13.86
N VAL A 495 16.70 56.44 12.89
CA VAL A 495 18.10 56.05 13.13
C VAL A 495 18.79 57.00 14.11
N THR A 496 18.59 58.32 13.97
CA THR A 496 19.11 59.32 14.92
C THR A 496 18.59 59.05 16.34
N ASP A 497 17.29 58.80 16.50
CA ASP A 497 16.68 58.50 17.80
C ASP A 497 17.30 57.23 18.45
N ILE A 498 17.68 56.23 17.65
CA ILE A 498 18.38 55.03 18.15
C ILE A 498 19.80 55.37 18.59
N MET A 499 20.54 56.16 17.80
CA MET A 499 21.91 56.56 18.12
C MET A 499 21.97 57.37 19.41
N ASP A 500 21.03 58.28 19.62
CA ASP A 500 20.93 59.11 20.83
C ASP A 500 20.61 58.28 22.08
N ARG A 501 19.77 57.25 21.95
CA ARG A 501 19.49 56.32 23.05
C ARG A 501 20.70 55.48 23.45
N ASN A 502 21.45 54.98 22.46
CA ASN A 502 22.61 54.14 22.73
C ASN A 502 23.79 54.93 23.33
N SER A 503 23.98 56.19 22.90
CA SER A 503 25.00 57.07 23.46
C SER A 503 24.69 57.52 24.89
N SER A 504 23.41 57.54 25.28
CA SER A 504 22.98 57.81 26.66
C SER A 504 23.27 56.64 27.63
N THR A 505 23.28 55.39 27.15
CA THR A 505 23.54 54.19 27.97
C THR A 505 25.02 53.97 28.28
N ASP A 506 25.94 54.33 27.39
CA ASP A 506 27.39 54.20 27.64
C ASP A 506 27.90 55.22 28.68
N SER A 507 27.20 56.34 28.86
CA SER A 507 27.48 57.35 29.91
C SER A 507 27.17 56.88 31.33
N THR A 508 26.50 55.73 31.52
CA THR A 508 26.04 55.26 32.84
C THR A 508 26.90 54.11 33.40
N TYR A 509 27.88 53.62 32.63
CA TYR A 509 28.81 52.54 33.02
C TYR A 509 30.29 52.98 33.09
N GLN A 510 30.57 54.27 32.95
CA GLN A 510 31.81 54.91 33.43
C GLN A 510 31.55 55.59 34.76
#